data_AF-X1J4P2-F1
#
_entry.id   AF-X1J4P2-F1
#
_cell.length_a   1.000
_cell.length_b   1.000
_cell.length_c   1.000
_cell.angle_alpha   90.00
_cell.angle_beta   90.00
_cell.angle_gamma   90.00
#
_symmetry.space_group_name_H-M   'P 1'
#
loop_
_entity.id
_entity.type
_entity.pdbx_description
1 polymer ?
#
loop_
_entity_poly.entity_id
_entity_poly.type
_entity_poly.pdbx_seq_one_letter_code
_entity_poly.pdbx_strand_id
1 'polypeptide(L)'
;MAKRKNSTAFSQMYLGKALEGEVQAWVDQGYNGLTQTTLELFNYWFNRDQDTPEQFYPCQRRAIETVIYCCEILKAENLQELFEKVAPEALYQHLPLKNEVESIRFPKYAVKMATGSGKTWVLAAVLVWQYFNKLNEE
;
A
#
# COMPACT_ATOMS: atom_id res chain seq x y z
N MET A 1 6.43 34.05 -22.57
CA MET A 1 5.62 32.89 -22.12
C MET A 1 5.83 32.70 -20.62
N ALA A 2 4.84 33.04 -19.80
CA ALA A 2 4.91 32.80 -18.36
C ALA A 2 4.84 31.29 -18.10
N LYS A 3 5.89 30.70 -17.50
CA LYS A 3 5.83 29.34 -16.96
C LYS A 3 4.66 29.31 -15.98
N ARG A 4 3.61 28.55 -16.29
CA ARG A 4 2.57 28.21 -15.30
C ARG A 4 3.29 27.56 -14.13
N LYS A 5 3.42 28.29 -13.01
CA LYS A 5 3.66 27.65 -11.72
C LYS A 5 2.42 26.81 -11.46
N ASN A 6 2.53 25.51 -11.70
CA ASN A 6 1.54 24.56 -11.21
C ASN A 6 1.57 24.67 -9.69
N SER A 7 0.69 25.51 -9.16
CA SER A 7 0.35 25.56 -7.75
C SER A 7 -0.41 24.27 -7.44
N THR A 8 0.30 23.16 -7.28
CA THR A 8 -0.23 21.94 -6.68
C THR A 8 -0.27 22.14 -5.16
N ALA A 9 -1.11 23.08 -4.73
CA ALA A 9 -1.48 23.27 -3.32
C ALA A 9 -2.51 22.23 -2.85
N PHE A 10 -2.78 21.20 -3.64
CA PHE A 10 -3.66 20.09 -3.31
C PHE A 10 -2.83 18.85 -2.95
N SER A 11 -3.05 18.32 -1.73
CA SER A 11 -2.57 17.04 -1.19
C SER A 11 -1.84 16.17 -2.21
N GLN A 12 -0.51 16.32 -2.26
CA GLN A 12 0.32 15.51 -3.15
C GLN A 12 0.38 14.08 -2.60
N MET A 13 -0.15 13.12 -3.35
CA MET A 13 -0.04 11.70 -3.02
C MET A 13 1.30 11.18 -3.55
N TYR A 14 2.40 11.55 -2.88
CA TYR A 14 3.76 11.20 -3.31
C TYR A 14 3.94 9.69 -3.49
N LEU A 15 3.51 8.91 -2.49
CA LEU A 15 3.70 7.47 -2.46
C LEU A 15 2.68 6.72 -3.32
N GLY A 16 1.43 7.19 -3.37
CA GLY A 16 0.35 6.45 -4.06
C GLY A 16 0.63 6.24 -5.54
N LYS A 17 1.13 7.28 -6.24
CA LYS A 17 1.48 7.18 -7.66
C LYS A 17 2.77 6.36 -7.89
N ALA A 18 3.74 6.48 -6.99
CA ALA A 18 5.01 5.76 -7.10
C ALA A 18 4.82 4.24 -6.87
N LEU A 19 4.01 3.86 -5.88
CA LEU A 19 3.73 2.46 -5.56
C LEU A 19 2.89 1.74 -6.61
N GLU A 20 2.08 2.44 -7.41
CA GLU A 20 1.15 1.82 -8.36
C GLU A 20 1.86 0.87 -9.34
N GLY A 21 2.99 1.32 -9.91
CA GLY A 21 3.79 0.52 -10.83
C GLY A 21 4.56 -0.61 -10.14
N GLU A 22 5.14 -0.33 -8.97
CA GLU A 22 5.91 -1.31 -8.19
C GLU A 22 5.03 -2.47 -7.71
N VAL A 23 3.86 -2.15 -7.15
CA VAL A 23 2.90 -3.15 -6.68
C VAL A 23 2.36 -3.95 -7.86
N GLN A 24 2.04 -3.31 -9.00
CA GLN A 24 1.59 -4.05 -10.18
C GLN A 24 2.66 -5.03 -10.68
N ALA A 25 3.90 -4.58 -10.82
CA ALA A 25 5.01 -5.43 -11.25
C ALA A 25 5.24 -6.60 -10.29
N TRP A 26 5.13 -6.36 -8.98
CA TRP A 26 5.23 -7.41 -7.96
C TRP A 26 4.10 -8.45 -8.06
N VAL A 27 2.86 -8.00 -8.30
CA VAL A 27 1.73 -8.91 -8.52
C VAL A 27 1.92 -9.74 -9.79
N ASP A 28 2.38 -9.12 -10.88
CA ASP A 28 2.63 -9.81 -12.15
C ASP A 28 3.74 -10.87 -12.04
N GLN A 29 4.64 -10.71 -11.07
CA GLN A 29 5.68 -11.69 -10.74
C GLN A 29 5.18 -12.84 -9.84
N GLY A 30 3.92 -12.82 -9.42
CA GLY A 30 3.30 -13.92 -8.66
C GLY A 30 3.52 -13.84 -7.15
N TYR A 31 3.52 -12.63 -6.57
CA TYR A 31 3.58 -12.40 -5.12
C TYR A 31 4.86 -12.90 -4.42
N ASN A 32 6.02 -12.73 -5.07
CA ASN A 32 7.29 -13.15 -4.48
C ASN A 32 7.60 -12.42 -3.15
N GLY A 33 8.12 -13.17 -2.18
CA GLY A 33 8.57 -12.64 -0.89
C GLY A 33 7.51 -12.55 0.21
N LEU A 34 6.28 -13.01 -0.04
CA LEU A 34 5.25 -13.13 0.99
C LEU A 34 5.58 -14.20 2.03
N THR A 35 5.02 -14.03 3.24
CA THR A 35 4.92 -15.12 4.21
C THR A 35 3.99 -16.23 3.71
N GLN A 36 4.10 -17.42 4.29
CA GLN A 36 3.25 -18.55 3.89
C GLN A 36 1.78 -18.25 4.22
N THR A 37 1.52 -17.66 5.39
CA THR A 37 0.16 -17.24 5.80
C THR A 37 -0.44 -16.27 4.79
N THR A 38 0.32 -15.28 4.35
CA THR A 38 -0.18 -14.26 3.44
C THR A 38 -0.47 -14.83 2.05
N LEU A 39 0.37 -15.74 1.56
CA LEU A 39 0.11 -16.45 0.30
C LEU A 39 -1.18 -17.29 0.37
N GLU A 40 -1.41 -17.99 1.48
CA GLU A 40 -2.64 -18.77 1.71
C GLU A 40 -3.89 -17.87 1.74
N LEU A 41 -3.82 -16.74 2.44
CA LEU A 41 -4.89 -15.75 2.47
C LEU A 41 -5.17 -15.18 1.08
N PHE A 42 -4.14 -14.88 0.30
CA PHE A 42 -4.30 -14.37 -1.08
C PHE A 42 -4.95 -15.40 -1.99
N ASN A 43 -4.56 -16.66 -1.90
CA ASN A 43 -5.22 -17.73 -2.64
C ASN A 43 -6.69 -17.86 -2.24
N TYR A 44 -6.97 -17.84 -0.93
CA TYR A 44 -8.35 -17.93 -0.43
C TYR A 44 -9.22 -16.74 -0.85
N TRP A 45 -8.69 -15.52 -0.87
CA TRP A 45 -9.44 -14.31 -1.20
C TRP A 45 -9.56 -14.03 -2.69
N PHE A 46 -8.51 -14.30 -3.46
CA PHE A 46 -8.38 -13.81 -4.84
C PHE A 46 -8.38 -14.90 -5.90
N ASN A 47 -8.20 -16.17 -5.52
CA ASN A 47 -8.24 -17.31 -6.42
C ASN A 47 -9.46 -18.20 -6.12
N ARG A 48 -10.64 -17.58 -6.12
CA ARG A 48 -11.93 -18.26 -5.93
C ARG A 48 -12.56 -18.58 -7.28
N ASP A 49 -13.40 -19.61 -7.32
CA ASP A 49 -14.19 -19.95 -8.50
C ASP A 49 -15.07 -18.76 -8.92
N GLN A 50 -15.21 -18.55 -10.22
CA GLN A 50 -15.97 -17.41 -10.77
C GLN A 50 -17.43 -17.38 -10.32
N ASP A 51 -18.00 -18.56 -10.03
CA ASP A 51 -19.38 -18.71 -9.55
C ASP A 51 -19.54 -18.37 -8.06
N THR A 52 -18.45 -18.08 -7.35
CA THR A 52 -18.50 -17.68 -5.94
C THR A 52 -19.10 -16.27 -5.82
N PRO A 53 -20.19 -16.09 -5.06
CA PRO A 53 -20.86 -14.79 -4.97
C PRO A 53 -20.04 -13.75 -4.17
N GLU A 54 -19.27 -14.17 -3.18
CA GLU A 54 -18.43 -13.27 -2.37
C GLU A 54 -17.01 -13.13 -2.95
N GLN A 55 -16.80 -12.07 -3.73
CA GLN A 55 -15.50 -11.71 -4.28
C GLN A 55 -15.09 -10.29 -3.90
N PHE A 56 -13.79 -10.08 -3.70
CA PHE A 56 -13.23 -8.74 -3.58
C PHE A 56 -13.27 -8.03 -4.93
N TYR A 57 -13.76 -6.79 -4.94
CA TYR A 57 -13.67 -5.96 -6.13
C TYR A 57 -12.20 -5.61 -6.43
N PRO A 58 -11.83 -5.33 -7.70
CA PRO A 58 -10.46 -5.01 -8.07
C PRO A 58 -9.82 -3.90 -7.23
N CYS A 59 -10.60 -2.86 -6.88
CA CYS A 59 -10.12 -1.77 -6.03
C CYS A 59 -9.85 -2.19 -4.57
N GLN A 60 -10.59 -3.17 -4.06
CA GLN A 60 -10.39 -3.72 -2.72
C GLN A 60 -9.15 -4.63 -2.69
N ARG A 61 -9.03 -5.52 -3.68
CA ARG A 61 -7.82 -6.34 -3.88
C ARG A 61 -6.58 -5.47 -3.97
N ARG A 62 -6.60 -4.43 -4.82
CA ARG A 62 -5.47 -3.51 -4.96
C ARG A 62 -5.10 -2.82 -3.65
N ALA A 63 -6.09 -2.39 -2.86
CA ALA A 63 -5.85 -1.79 -1.56
C ALA A 63 -5.17 -2.77 -0.59
N ILE A 64 -5.65 -4.02 -0.53
CA ILE A 64 -5.08 -5.08 0.32
C ILE A 64 -3.64 -5.40 -0.11
N GLU A 65 -3.43 -5.63 -1.40
CA GLU A 65 -2.10 -5.91 -1.97
C GLU A 65 -1.11 -4.77 -1.69
N THR A 66 -1.53 -3.51 -1.82
CA THR A 66 -0.65 -2.35 -1.57
C THR A 66 -0.26 -2.25 -0.09
N VAL A 67 -1.20 -2.45 0.83
CA VAL A 67 -0.91 -2.44 2.27
C VAL A 67 0.09 -3.55 2.62
N ILE A 68 -0.15 -4.76 2.12
CA ILE A 68 0.70 -5.91 2.41
C ILE A 68 2.07 -5.77 1.74
N TYR A 69 2.15 -5.26 0.51
CA TYR A 69 3.41 -4.94 -0.14
C TYR A 69 4.25 -3.99 0.73
N CYS A 70 3.65 -2.93 1.25
CA CYS A 70 4.35 -2.01 2.14
C CYS A 70 4.83 -2.68 3.44
N CYS A 71 4.06 -3.62 3.99
CA CYS A 71 4.38 -4.28 5.24
C CYS A 71 5.38 -5.45 5.11
N GLU A 72 5.25 -6.29 4.10
CA GLU A 72 6.06 -7.51 3.93
C GLU A 72 7.18 -7.37 2.90
N ILE A 73 7.05 -6.49 1.92
CA ILE A 73 8.08 -6.33 0.88
C ILE A 73 8.95 -5.12 1.18
N LEU A 74 8.35 -3.94 1.36
CA LEU A 74 9.11 -2.73 1.65
C LEU A 74 9.69 -2.72 3.06
N LYS A 75 8.96 -3.24 4.06
CA LYS A 75 9.40 -3.35 5.47
C LYS A 75 10.10 -2.08 5.98
N ALA A 76 9.56 -0.90 5.66
CA ALA A 76 10.13 0.36 6.13
C ALA A 76 9.85 0.56 7.63
N GLU A 77 10.88 0.90 8.41
CA GLU A 77 10.81 1.07 9.87
C GLU A 77 10.26 2.44 10.27
N ASN A 78 10.34 3.42 9.37
CA ASN A 78 9.87 4.78 9.61
C ASN A 78 9.44 5.45 8.29
N LEU A 79 8.83 6.64 8.41
CA LEU A 79 8.32 7.33 7.24
C LEU A 79 9.44 7.80 6.32
N GLN A 80 10.61 8.14 6.85
CA GLN A 80 11.76 8.56 6.05
C GLN A 80 12.25 7.45 5.14
N GLU A 81 12.50 6.28 5.71
CA GLU A 81 12.91 5.10 4.96
C GLU A 81 11.89 4.72 3.88
N LEU A 82 10.58 4.84 4.17
CA LEU A 82 9.53 4.59 3.19
C LEU A 82 9.64 5.55 1.99
N PHE A 83 9.86 6.84 2.23
CA PHE A 83 10.06 7.82 1.16
C PHE A 83 11.38 7.60 0.41
N GLU A 84 12.46 7.25 1.10
CA GLU A 84 13.75 6.93 0.47
C GLU A 84 13.66 5.73 -0.47
N LYS A 85 12.89 4.70 -0.09
CA LYS A 85 12.66 3.49 -0.90
C LYS A 85 11.79 3.75 -2.13
N VAL A 86 10.73 4.55 -1.99
CA VAL A 86 9.63 4.64 -2.97
C VAL A 86 9.67 5.93 -3.80
N ALA A 87 10.06 7.04 -3.19
CA ALA A 87 10.00 8.37 -3.81
C ALA A 87 11.11 9.31 -3.30
N PRO A 88 12.41 8.94 -3.43
CA PRO A 88 13.52 9.72 -2.88
C PRO A 88 13.56 11.16 -3.43
N GLU A 89 13.19 11.33 -4.70
CA GLU A 89 13.10 12.64 -5.36
C GLU A 89 12.14 13.62 -4.67
N ALA A 90 11.09 13.12 -4.02
CA ALA A 90 10.13 13.97 -3.31
C ALA A 90 10.76 14.64 -2.08
N LEU A 91 11.70 13.97 -1.41
CA LEU A 91 12.39 14.51 -0.22
C LEU A 91 13.31 15.67 -0.59
N TYR A 92 13.97 15.62 -1.76
CA TYR A 92 14.87 16.67 -2.21
C TYR A 92 14.14 17.95 -2.66
N GLN A 93 12.91 17.81 -3.17
CA GLN A 93 12.16 18.91 -3.77
C GLN A 93 11.35 19.73 -2.74
N HIS A 94 11.09 19.19 -1.55
CA HIS A 94 10.14 19.76 -0.60
C HIS A 94 10.67 19.76 0.85
N LEU A 95 11.32 20.84 1.28
CA LEU A 95 11.85 20.99 2.65
C LEU A 95 10.80 20.76 3.76
N PRO A 96 9.54 21.25 3.66
CA PRO A 96 8.52 20.95 4.68
C PRO A 96 8.18 19.46 4.77
N LEU A 97 8.17 18.74 3.64
CA LEU A 97 7.94 17.30 3.61
C LEU A 97 9.09 16.58 4.32
N LYS A 98 10.34 16.96 4.04
CA LYS A 98 11.51 16.38 4.71
C LYS A 98 11.40 16.51 6.23
N ASN A 99 11.07 17.69 6.74
CA ASN A 99 10.90 17.91 8.18
C ASN A 99 9.75 17.09 8.78
N GLU A 100 8.62 16.97 8.07
CA GLU A 100 7.49 16.15 8.51
C GLU A 100 7.89 14.67 8.60
N VAL A 101 8.55 14.18 7.56
CA VAL A 101 8.98 12.79 7.42
C VAL A 101 10.01 12.42 8.50
N GLU A 102 10.99 13.29 8.79
CA GLU A 102 11.98 13.11 9.86
C GLU A 102 11.34 13.07 11.27
N SER A 103 10.18 13.72 11.45
CA SER A 103 9.48 13.76 12.74
C SER A 103 8.66 12.50 13.05
N ILE A 104 8.34 11.67 12.04
CA ILE A 104 7.47 10.50 12.16
C ILE A 104 8.31 9.22 12.23
N ARG A 105 8.42 8.65 13.43
CA ARG A 105 9.31 7.50 13.74
C ARG A 105 8.69 6.11 13.50
N PHE A 106 7.65 6.03 12.68
CA PHE A 106 6.98 4.78 12.34
C PHE A 106 6.41 4.86 10.92
N PRO A 107 6.22 3.73 10.22
CA PRO A 107 5.60 3.76 8.90
C PRO A 107 4.14 4.21 9.02
N LYS A 108 3.72 5.14 8.14
CA LYS A 108 2.38 5.74 8.17
C LYS A 108 1.67 5.50 6.84
N TYR A 109 0.70 4.59 6.85
CA TYR A 109 -0.06 4.20 5.66
C TYR A 109 -1.48 4.76 5.68
N ALA A 110 -1.93 5.24 4.53
CA ALA A 110 -3.31 5.67 4.31
C ALA A 110 -3.76 5.24 2.92
N VAL A 111 -4.90 4.56 2.84
CA VAL A 111 -5.50 4.16 1.56
C VAL A 111 -6.66 5.10 1.24
N LYS A 112 -6.60 5.76 0.08
CA LYS A 112 -7.69 6.61 -0.39
C LYS A 112 -8.77 5.74 -1.04
N MET A 113 -9.97 5.75 -0.48
CA MET A 113 -11.11 4.96 -0.96
C MET A 113 -12.40 5.79 -0.97
N ALA A 114 -13.31 5.49 -1.90
CA ALA A 114 -14.60 6.16 -2.00
C ALA A 114 -15.62 5.59 -0.99
N THR A 115 -16.64 6.38 -0.65
CA THR A 115 -17.81 5.86 0.09
C THR A 115 -18.50 4.80 -0.75
N GLY A 116 -18.88 3.67 -0.14
CA GLY A 116 -19.52 2.54 -0.83
C GLY A 116 -18.56 1.56 -1.50
N SER A 117 -17.25 1.85 -1.62
CA SER A 117 -16.29 0.92 -2.25
C SER A 117 -15.86 -0.26 -1.36
N GLY A 118 -16.51 -0.44 -0.20
CA GLY A 118 -16.22 -1.53 0.73
C GLY A 118 -14.94 -1.37 1.56
N LYS A 119 -14.62 -0.14 2.01
CA LYS A 119 -13.50 0.11 2.95
C LYS A 119 -13.51 -0.77 4.20
N THR A 120 -14.69 -1.18 4.67
CA THR A 120 -14.86 -2.12 5.79
C THR A 120 -14.35 -3.52 5.46
N TRP A 121 -14.57 -4.01 4.23
CA TRP A 121 -14.06 -5.31 3.79
C TRP A 121 -12.54 -5.32 3.69
N VAL A 122 -11.94 -4.23 3.19
CA VAL A 122 -10.48 -4.07 3.17
C VAL A 122 -9.93 -4.07 4.60
N LEU A 123 -10.54 -3.32 5.52
CA LEU A 123 -10.11 -3.29 6.91
C LEU A 123 -10.22 -4.69 7.57
N ALA A 124 -11.31 -5.42 7.31
CA ALA A 124 -11.48 -6.77 7.82
C ALA A 124 -10.39 -7.73 7.29
N ALA A 125 -10.07 -7.67 5.99
CA ALA A 125 -8.99 -8.47 5.41
C ALA A 125 -7.63 -8.16 6.03
N VAL A 126 -7.30 -6.87 6.22
CA VAL A 126 -6.05 -6.45 6.88
C VAL A 126 -5.98 -6.94 8.32
N LEU A 127 -7.08 -6.89 9.08
CA LEU A 127 -7.13 -7.41 10.45
C LEU A 127 -6.93 -8.93 10.51
N VAL A 128 -7.58 -9.67 9.60
CA VAL A 128 -7.42 -11.13 9.48
C VAL A 128 -5.98 -11.48 9.13
N TRP A 129 -5.39 -10.77 8.18
CA TRP A 129 -3.98 -10.93 7.79
C TRP A 129 -3.02 -10.70 8.96
N GLN A 130 -3.16 -9.59 9.70
CA GLN A 130 -2.33 -9.31 10.87
C GLN A 130 -2.51 -10.36 11.97
N TYR A 131 -3.74 -10.78 12.23
CA TYR A 131 -4.06 -11.77 13.25
C TYR A 131 -3.39 -13.11 12.95
N PHE A 132 -3.53 -13.63 11.73
CA PHE A 132 -2.96 -14.93 11.38
C PHE A 132 -1.43 -14.90 11.27
N ASN A 133 -0.83 -13.85 10.70
CA ASN A 133 0.64 -13.74 10.71
C ASN A 133 1.16 -13.70 12.15
N LYS A 134 0.48 -12.95 13.05
CA LYS A 134 0.86 -12.94 14.46
C LYS A 134 0.70 -14.29 15.14
N LEU A 135 -0.35 -15.04 14.83
CA LEU A 135 -0.62 -16.37 15.38
C LEU A 135 0.45 -17.39 14.92
N ASN A 136 0.91 -17.26 13.68
CA ASN A 136 1.89 -18.16 13.06
C ASN A 136 3.35 -17.71 13.25
N GLU A 137 3.58 -16.62 13.96
CA GLU A 137 4.91 -16.02 14.21
C GLU A 137 5.68 -15.61 12.94
N GLU A 138 4.94 -15.16 11.91
CA GLU A 138 5.48 -14.64 10.64
C GLU A 138 5.51 -13.11 10.56
#